data_AF-K6FNC5-F1
#
_entry.id   AF-K6FNC5-F1
#
_cell.length_a   1.000
_cell.length_b   1.000
_cell.length_c   1.000
_cell.angle_alpha   90.00
_cell.angle_beta   90.00
_cell.angle_gamma   90.00
#
_symmetry.space_group_name_H-M   'P 1'
#
loop_
_entity.id
_entity.type
_entity.pdbx_description
1 polymer ?
#
loop_
_entity_poly.entity_id
_entity_poly.type
_entity_poly.pdbx_seq_one_letter_code
_entity_poly.pdbx_strand_id
1 'polypeptide(L)'
;MAATNGSNTFLLFSDVHFNPFADPSLVPALAAADASQWKTILASSSQTGYPAYGSDSNYVLFESTLDDMAARAGDVDLILYPGDILGHNFGADYVALTGDSSQAGYESFVLKTVQFFVQEVDSRFPSATVLVADGNCDTDAVPNGIGARPGDAYLASSAPVIAQAFFNNDADQAAFTAGFSQAGYYALEPDGPTGLKYVVLNSNLWISQYDDPTAGAMEMAWFASELADSARDFQKVWVLGHIPPGAEAGGVASTYALTGQISYQGGMDDTFNTAFVSLELAYSSTIAATFAGHTHSDDFRLLTAADGSDASELVRIAPGISLFLGGNPGYQLYSYDAQTFALQDETTYILNVGATKPAWSLEYDYASAYGVSLATPQQWQAAYLAVLANPASQATYLSAINQSADNQTAVTAATAPIYLMTPGLTTPAGYNAVAAVLAG
;
A
#
# COMPACT_ATOMS: atom_id res chain seq x y z
N MET A 1 37.03 -16.36 -1.59
CA MET A 1 35.80 -17.18 -1.55
C MET A 1 34.78 -16.42 -2.36
N ALA A 2 34.32 -17.01 -3.46
CA ALA A 2 33.38 -16.34 -4.37
C ALA A 2 32.02 -16.22 -3.67
N ALA A 3 31.58 -14.99 -3.45
CA ALA A 3 30.21 -14.70 -3.02
C ALA A 3 29.28 -15.12 -4.17
N THR A 4 28.36 -16.02 -3.89
CA THR A 4 27.19 -16.22 -4.74
C THR A 4 26.37 -14.94 -4.69
N ASN A 5 26.31 -14.21 -5.80
CA ASN A 5 25.39 -13.09 -6.00
C ASN A 5 23.94 -13.62 -5.90
N GLY A 6 23.39 -13.71 -4.69
CA GLY A 6 21.98 -13.98 -4.45
C GLY A 6 21.25 -12.66 -4.31
N SER A 7 20.28 -12.41 -5.18
CA SER A 7 19.31 -11.33 -4.97
C SER A 7 18.44 -11.74 -3.77
N ASN A 8 18.29 -10.87 -2.78
CA ASN A 8 17.34 -11.09 -1.69
C ASN A 8 15.94 -10.76 -2.20
N THR A 9 14.90 -11.40 -1.65
CA THR A 9 13.52 -11.16 -2.06
C THR A 9 12.63 -10.78 -0.90
N PHE A 10 11.60 -9.97 -1.16
CA PHE A 10 10.55 -9.64 -0.19
C PHE A 10 9.18 -9.54 -0.87
N LEU A 11 8.12 -9.71 -0.09
CA LEU A 11 6.74 -9.56 -0.55
C LEU A 11 6.23 -8.14 -0.30
N LEU A 12 5.42 -7.63 -1.23
CA LEU A 12 4.62 -6.42 -1.08
C LEU A 12 3.17 -6.74 -1.41
N PHE A 13 2.26 -6.49 -0.47
CA PHE A 13 0.82 -6.56 -0.69
C PHE A 13 0.12 -5.53 0.19
N SER A 14 -1.05 -5.05 -0.22
CA SER A 14 -1.72 -3.91 0.42
C SER A 14 -3.24 -3.98 0.24
N ASP A 15 -3.96 -3.10 0.93
CA ASP A 15 -5.38 -2.81 0.71
C ASP A 15 -6.22 -4.10 0.67
N VAL A 16 -6.04 -4.93 1.71
CA VAL A 16 -6.79 -6.18 1.83
C VAL A 16 -8.24 -5.89 2.11
N HIS A 17 -8.52 -4.90 2.96
CA HIS A 17 -9.87 -4.57 3.39
C HIS A 17 -10.64 -5.84 3.75
N PHE A 18 -10.13 -6.58 4.73
CA PHE A 18 -10.75 -7.81 5.15
C PHE A 18 -12.16 -7.53 5.69
N ASN A 19 -13.16 -8.15 5.07
CA ASN A 19 -14.57 -7.94 5.36
C ASN A 19 -15.15 -9.13 6.14
N PRO A 20 -15.17 -9.07 7.49
CA PRO A 20 -15.82 -10.09 8.32
C PRO A 20 -17.35 -10.07 8.19
N PHE A 21 -17.92 -9.07 7.52
CA PHE A 21 -19.35 -8.91 7.28
C PHE A 21 -19.84 -9.54 5.97
N ALA A 22 -18.93 -10.08 5.15
CA ALA A 22 -19.25 -10.62 3.82
C ALA A 22 -20.39 -11.66 3.84
N ASP A 23 -20.45 -12.51 4.88
CA ASP A 23 -21.63 -13.31 5.20
C ASP A 23 -22.34 -12.74 6.45
N PRO A 24 -23.40 -11.93 6.28
CA PRO A 24 -24.15 -11.32 7.38
C PRO A 24 -24.69 -12.33 8.40
N SER A 25 -24.91 -13.60 8.00
CA SER A 25 -25.44 -14.62 8.90
C SER A 25 -24.45 -15.04 9.98
N LEU A 26 -23.15 -14.80 9.77
CA LEU A 26 -22.08 -15.16 10.70
C LEU A 26 -21.75 -14.03 11.68
N VAL A 27 -22.11 -12.79 11.37
CA VAL A 27 -21.72 -11.59 12.15
C VAL A 27 -22.11 -11.68 13.64
N PRO A 28 -23.32 -12.13 14.03
CA PRO A 28 -23.64 -12.30 15.44
C PRO A 28 -22.72 -13.29 16.17
N ALA A 29 -22.27 -14.35 15.49
CA ALA A 29 -21.33 -15.31 16.06
C ALA A 29 -19.92 -14.73 16.17
N LEU A 30 -19.46 -13.99 15.15
CA LEU A 30 -18.16 -13.31 15.17
C LEU A 30 -18.08 -12.26 16.29
N ALA A 31 -19.14 -11.47 16.47
CA ALA A 31 -19.21 -10.46 17.51
C ALA A 31 -19.12 -11.07 18.92
N ALA A 32 -19.80 -12.20 19.13
CA ALA A 32 -19.84 -12.90 20.42
C ALA A 32 -18.57 -13.72 20.73
N ALA A 33 -17.84 -14.16 19.71
CA ALA A 33 -16.69 -15.07 19.86
C ALA A 33 -15.36 -14.33 20.06
N ASP A 34 -14.38 -15.01 20.63
CA ASP A 34 -12.99 -14.57 20.60
C ASP A 34 -12.40 -14.72 19.19
N ALA A 35 -11.43 -13.87 18.83
CA ALA A 35 -10.80 -13.88 17.49
C ALA A 35 -10.22 -15.26 17.12
N SER A 36 -9.71 -16.03 18.10
CA SER A 36 -9.17 -17.38 17.87
C SER A 36 -10.20 -18.39 17.36
N GLN A 37 -11.51 -18.09 17.45
CA GLN A 37 -12.59 -18.93 16.93
C GLN A 37 -13.04 -18.50 15.53
N TRP A 38 -12.61 -17.32 15.06
CA TRP A 38 -13.10 -16.72 13.81
C TRP A 38 -12.79 -17.59 12.60
N LYS A 39 -11.61 -18.21 12.52
CA LYS A 39 -11.28 -19.13 11.43
C LYS A 39 -12.33 -20.23 11.25
N THR A 40 -12.77 -20.85 12.36
CA THR A 40 -13.80 -21.90 12.33
C THR A 40 -15.17 -21.34 11.94
N ILE A 41 -15.53 -20.16 12.43
CA ILE A 41 -16.81 -19.51 12.11
C ILE A 41 -16.85 -19.12 10.64
N LEU A 42 -15.84 -18.42 10.13
CA LEU A 42 -15.73 -17.97 8.75
C LEU A 42 -15.67 -19.14 7.76
N ALA A 43 -14.96 -20.22 8.10
CA ALA A 43 -14.93 -21.43 7.29
C ALA A 43 -16.28 -22.17 7.21
N SER A 44 -17.24 -21.84 8.08
CA SER A 44 -18.62 -22.37 8.01
C SER A 44 -19.54 -21.61 7.07
N SER A 45 -19.05 -20.50 6.47
CA SER A 45 -19.79 -19.68 5.52
C SER A 45 -20.36 -20.49 4.37
N SER A 46 -21.59 -20.15 3.98
CA SER A 46 -22.19 -20.69 2.75
C SER A 46 -21.61 -20.05 1.48
N GLN A 47 -20.91 -18.93 1.62
CA GLN A 47 -20.24 -18.23 0.54
C GLN A 47 -18.84 -18.81 0.33
N THR A 48 -18.73 -19.73 -0.62
CA THR A 48 -17.47 -20.45 -0.92
C THR A 48 -16.72 -19.89 -2.13
N GLY A 49 -17.18 -18.80 -2.72
CA GLY A 49 -16.57 -18.17 -3.90
C GLY A 49 -15.87 -16.85 -3.55
N TYR A 50 -15.06 -16.37 -4.49
CA TYR A 50 -14.51 -15.02 -4.43
C TYR A 50 -15.63 -13.97 -4.48
N PRO A 51 -15.44 -12.80 -3.86
CA PRO A 51 -16.42 -11.73 -3.89
C PRO A 51 -16.53 -11.16 -5.32
N ALA A 52 -17.64 -10.48 -5.60
CA ALA A 52 -17.80 -9.76 -6.85
C ALA A 52 -17.01 -8.44 -6.81
N TYR A 53 -16.65 -7.91 -7.98
CA TYR A 53 -16.14 -6.54 -8.07
C TYR A 53 -17.07 -5.52 -7.40
N GLY A 54 -16.48 -4.48 -6.81
CA GLY A 54 -17.20 -3.53 -5.96
C GLY A 54 -17.38 -3.99 -4.52
N SER A 55 -16.75 -5.10 -4.13
CA SER A 55 -16.80 -5.65 -2.77
C SER A 55 -15.41 -5.81 -2.20
N ASP A 56 -15.32 -5.63 -0.89
CA ASP A 56 -14.13 -5.94 -0.11
C ASP A 56 -13.84 -7.44 0.02
N SER A 57 -12.64 -7.76 0.50
CA SER A 57 -12.13 -9.13 0.57
C SER A 57 -12.90 -9.97 1.57
N ASN A 58 -13.61 -10.99 1.08
CA ASN A 58 -14.18 -12.01 1.96
C ASN A 58 -13.10 -12.99 2.46
N TYR A 59 -13.48 -13.88 3.37
CA TYR A 59 -12.57 -14.90 3.93
C TYR A 59 -11.93 -15.81 2.87
N VAL A 60 -12.67 -16.19 1.82
CA VAL A 60 -12.15 -17.07 0.76
C VAL A 60 -11.03 -16.38 -0.03
N LEU A 61 -11.22 -15.11 -0.36
CA LEU A 61 -10.18 -14.35 -1.05
C LEU A 61 -8.96 -14.15 -0.16
N PHE A 62 -9.15 -13.73 1.10
CA PHE A 62 -8.04 -13.49 2.02
C PHE A 62 -7.17 -14.74 2.21
N GLU A 63 -7.79 -15.90 2.49
CA GLU A 63 -7.03 -17.17 2.61
C GLU A 63 -6.35 -17.54 1.29
N SER A 64 -7.03 -17.38 0.15
CA SER A 64 -6.42 -17.71 -1.14
C SER A 64 -5.23 -16.82 -1.49
N THR A 65 -5.27 -15.54 -1.12
CA THR A 65 -4.15 -14.60 -1.30
C THR A 65 -2.94 -15.08 -0.50
N LEU A 66 -3.12 -15.34 0.80
CA LEU A 66 -2.03 -15.79 1.67
C LEU A 66 -1.45 -17.13 1.23
N ASP A 67 -2.31 -18.07 0.84
CA ASP A 67 -1.89 -19.40 0.40
C ASP A 67 -1.11 -19.34 -0.94
N ASP A 68 -1.51 -18.48 -1.90
CA ASP A 68 -0.76 -18.31 -3.15
C ASP A 68 0.56 -17.58 -2.91
N MET A 69 0.58 -16.51 -2.10
CA MET A 69 1.80 -15.82 -1.70
C MET A 69 2.81 -16.80 -1.07
N ALA A 70 2.39 -17.61 -0.11
CA ALA A 70 3.25 -18.58 0.56
C ALA A 70 3.79 -19.64 -0.42
N ALA A 71 2.95 -20.08 -1.36
CA ALA A 71 3.35 -21.06 -2.37
C ALA A 71 4.38 -20.53 -3.37
N ARG A 72 4.40 -19.22 -3.65
CA ARG A 72 5.31 -18.61 -4.64
C ARG A 72 6.55 -17.97 -4.04
N ALA A 73 6.39 -17.24 -2.95
CA ALA A 73 7.48 -16.53 -2.29
C ALA A 73 8.41 -17.50 -1.55
N GLY A 74 7.88 -18.65 -1.11
CA GLY A 74 8.60 -19.55 -0.22
C GLY A 74 8.90 -18.87 1.12
N ASP A 75 10.05 -19.19 1.70
CA ASP A 75 10.53 -18.54 2.92
C ASP A 75 11.07 -17.14 2.57
N VAL A 76 10.28 -16.11 2.85
CA VAL A 76 10.72 -14.71 2.82
C VAL A 76 10.97 -14.21 4.24
N ASP A 77 12.00 -13.40 4.40
CA ASP A 77 12.37 -12.82 5.69
C ASP A 77 11.74 -11.43 5.92
N LEU A 78 11.19 -10.82 4.86
CA LEU A 78 10.61 -9.49 4.87
C LEU A 78 9.32 -9.42 4.05
N ILE A 79 8.34 -8.72 4.61
CA ILE A 79 7.09 -8.36 3.96
C ILE A 79 6.82 -6.87 4.24
N LEU A 80 6.44 -6.14 3.20
CA LEU A 80 5.95 -4.77 3.32
C LEU A 80 4.42 -4.78 3.15
N TYR A 81 3.71 -4.15 4.09
CA TYR A 81 2.26 -4.04 4.09
C TYR A 81 1.83 -2.57 4.25
N PRO A 82 1.61 -1.85 3.13
CA PRO A 82 1.11 -0.47 3.11
C PRO A 82 -0.35 -0.30 3.60
N GLY A 83 -0.78 -0.95 4.69
CA GLY A 83 -2.03 -0.65 5.39
C GLY A 83 -3.33 -1.09 4.71
N ASP A 84 -4.44 -0.65 5.31
CA ASP A 84 -5.84 -0.95 4.97
C ASP A 84 -6.21 -2.42 5.21
N ILE A 85 -6.13 -2.80 6.50
CA ILE A 85 -6.64 -4.07 7.01
C ILE A 85 -8.18 -4.08 7.02
N LEU A 86 -8.81 -3.00 7.49
CA LEU A 86 -10.27 -2.95 7.67
C LEU A 86 -11.02 -2.65 6.37
N GLY A 87 -12.21 -3.25 6.24
CA GLY A 87 -13.13 -3.00 5.13
C GLY A 87 -13.60 -1.55 4.99
N HIS A 88 -14.01 -1.17 3.78
CA HIS A 88 -14.76 0.06 3.57
C HIS A 88 -16.06 0.04 4.37
N ASN A 89 -16.48 1.20 4.87
CA ASN A 89 -17.71 1.34 5.67
C ASN A 89 -17.77 0.49 6.95
N PHE A 90 -16.64 0.01 7.46
CA PHE A 90 -16.55 -0.96 8.57
C PHE A 90 -17.45 -0.63 9.76
N GLY A 91 -17.42 0.62 10.23
CA GLY A 91 -18.25 1.07 11.34
C GLY A 91 -19.75 1.14 11.05
N ALA A 92 -20.13 1.52 9.82
CA ALA A 92 -21.54 1.52 9.42
C ALA A 92 -22.08 0.09 9.32
N ASP A 93 -21.30 -0.83 8.75
CA ASP A 93 -21.65 -2.24 8.63
C ASP A 93 -21.73 -2.92 10.00
N TYR A 94 -20.79 -2.62 10.90
CA TYR A 94 -20.83 -3.09 12.29
C TYR A 94 -22.15 -2.74 12.97
N VAL A 95 -22.56 -1.46 12.94
CA VAL A 95 -23.82 -1.01 13.57
C VAL A 95 -25.02 -1.66 12.89
N ALA A 96 -25.04 -1.72 11.57
CA ALA A 96 -26.16 -2.26 10.80
C ALA A 96 -26.37 -3.76 11.05
N LEU A 97 -25.29 -4.54 11.21
CA LEU A 97 -25.34 -6.00 11.26
C LEU A 97 -25.32 -6.56 12.69
N THR A 98 -24.77 -5.83 13.66
CA THR A 98 -24.77 -6.23 15.07
C THR A 98 -25.91 -5.59 15.86
N GLY A 99 -26.36 -4.40 15.44
CA GLY A 99 -27.26 -3.54 16.22
C GLY A 99 -26.59 -2.84 17.41
N ASP A 100 -25.29 -3.04 17.62
CA ASP A 100 -24.50 -2.35 18.64
C ASP A 100 -23.93 -1.05 18.07
N SER A 101 -24.24 0.07 18.72
CA SER A 101 -23.71 1.39 18.38
C SER A 101 -22.77 1.95 19.45
N SER A 102 -22.34 1.12 20.38
CA SER A 102 -21.39 1.49 21.42
C SER A 102 -19.96 1.54 20.86
N GLN A 103 -19.21 2.57 21.25
CA GLN A 103 -17.80 2.71 20.90
C GLN A 103 -16.98 1.50 21.36
N ALA A 104 -17.21 1.03 22.59
CA ALA A 104 -16.48 -0.11 23.14
C ALA A 104 -16.74 -1.42 22.39
N GLY A 105 -17.98 -1.65 21.93
CA GLY A 105 -18.31 -2.79 21.09
C GLY A 105 -17.60 -2.73 19.74
N TYR A 106 -17.59 -1.54 19.13
CA TYR A 106 -16.92 -1.29 17.85
C TYR A 106 -15.40 -1.48 17.96
N GLU A 107 -14.74 -0.83 18.90
CA GLU A 107 -13.31 -0.98 19.19
C GLU A 107 -12.94 -2.44 19.44
N SER A 108 -13.75 -3.17 20.21
CA SER A 108 -13.53 -4.59 20.44
C SER A 108 -13.65 -5.42 19.15
N PHE A 109 -14.57 -5.10 18.25
CA PHE A 109 -14.75 -5.83 17.00
C PHE A 109 -13.66 -5.51 15.98
N VAL A 110 -13.22 -4.24 15.92
CA VAL A 110 -12.05 -3.81 15.15
C VAL A 110 -10.81 -4.58 15.62
N LEU A 111 -10.53 -4.60 16.92
CA LEU A 111 -9.37 -5.31 17.47
C LEU A 111 -9.41 -6.82 17.15
N LYS A 112 -10.58 -7.47 17.22
CA LYS A 112 -10.72 -8.89 16.84
C LYS A 112 -10.43 -9.12 15.35
N THR A 113 -10.83 -8.17 14.49
CA THR A 113 -10.53 -8.21 13.05
C THR A 113 -9.03 -8.10 12.79
N VAL A 114 -8.36 -7.14 13.44
CA VAL A 114 -6.89 -7.00 13.34
C VAL A 114 -6.19 -8.24 13.88
N GLN A 115 -6.61 -8.77 15.03
CA GLN A 115 -6.07 -10.01 15.60
C GLN A 115 -6.18 -11.18 14.64
N PHE A 116 -7.36 -11.39 14.04
CA PHE A 116 -7.56 -12.44 13.07
C PHE A 116 -6.66 -12.24 11.84
N PHE A 117 -6.63 -11.03 11.28
CA PHE A 117 -5.82 -10.71 10.12
C PHE A 117 -4.34 -11.03 10.33
N VAL A 118 -3.72 -10.48 11.38
CA VAL A 118 -2.27 -10.65 11.59
C VAL A 118 -1.91 -12.09 11.95
N GLN A 119 -2.79 -12.82 12.62
CA GLN A 119 -2.58 -14.25 12.94
C GLN A 119 -2.62 -15.12 11.68
N GLU A 120 -3.52 -14.82 10.73
CA GLU A 120 -3.56 -15.57 9.46
C GLU A 120 -2.30 -15.28 8.63
N VAL A 121 -1.82 -14.04 8.58
CA VAL A 121 -0.54 -13.69 7.94
C VAL A 121 0.64 -14.41 8.60
N ASP A 122 0.80 -14.28 9.92
CA ASP A 122 1.87 -14.93 10.71
C ASP A 122 1.86 -16.46 10.54
N SER A 123 0.68 -17.07 10.47
CA SER A 123 0.58 -18.54 10.27
C SER A 123 1.18 -19.04 8.95
N ARG A 124 1.26 -18.19 7.91
CA ARG A 124 1.91 -18.52 6.63
C ARG A 124 3.37 -18.06 6.59
N PHE A 125 3.69 -16.98 7.31
CA PHE A 125 5.01 -16.34 7.29
C PHE A 125 5.60 -16.14 8.71
N PRO A 126 5.74 -17.20 9.52
CA PRO A 126 6.05 -17.08 10.96
C PRO A 126 7.49 -16.64 11.25
N SER A 127 8.33 -16.56 10.22
CA SER A 127 9.72 -16.08 10.32
C SER A 127 9.90 -14.70 9.70
N ALA A 128 8.92 -14.19 8.95
CA ALA A 128 9.06 -12.93 8.23
C ALA A 128 8.85 -11.76 9.18
N THR A 129 9.69 -10.73 9.06
CA THR A 129 9.34 -9.42 9.62
C THR A 129 8.34 -8.75 8.68
N VAL A 130 7.21 -8.30 9.22
CA VAL A 130 6.20 -7.57 8.44
C VAL A 130 6.18 -6.11 8.86
N LEU A 131 6.63 -5.23 7.97
CA LEU A 131 6.55 -3.78 8.17
C LEU A 131 5.19 -3.31 7.72
N VAL A 132 4.39 -2.78 8.66
CA VAL A 132 3.03 -2.33 8.43
C VAL A 132 2.90 -0.82 8.59
N ALA A 133 2.28 -0.17 7.61
CA ALA A 133 1.78 1.21 7.74
C ALA A 133 0.29 1.21 8.13
N ASP A 134 -0.17 2.31 8.73
CA ASP A 134 -1.59 2.54 9.01
C ASP A 134 -2.33 2.96 7.74
N GLY A 135 -3.43 2.29 7.40
CA GLY A 135 -4.29 2.65 6.27
C GLY A 135 -5.40 3.65 6.64
N ASN A 136 -5.98 4.35 5.67
CA ASN A 136 -7.03 5.32 6.00
C ASN A 136 -8.35 4.66 6.47
N CYS A 137 -8.57 3.38 6.19
CA CYS A 137 -9.69 2.59 6.70
C CYS A 137 -9.40 1.99 8.07
N ASP A 138 -8.14 1.98 8.50
CA ASP A 138 -7.66 1.40 9.76
C ASP A 138 -7.90 2.34 10.94
N THR A 139 -9.17 2.53 11.29
CA THR A 139 -9.59 3.47 12.32
C THR A 139 -10.77 2.94 13.14
N ASP A 140 -10.86 3.39 14.38
CA ASP A 140 -11.98 3.17 15.29
C ASP A 140 -12.88 4.40 15.43
N ALA A 141 -12.71 5.42 14.57
CA ALA A 141 -13.54 6.62 14.54
C ALA A 141 -14.80 6.43 13.66
N VAL A 142 -15.98 6.66 14.25
CA VAL A 142 -17.29 6.51 13.58
C VAL A 142 -18.20 7.74 13.66
N PRO A 143 -18.98 8.03 12.60
CA PRO A 143 -18.80 7.64 11.19
C PRO A 143 -17.77 8.55 10.49
N ASN A 144 -17.05 8.01 9.50
CA ASN A 144 -16.11 8.72 8.62
C ASN A 144 -14.73 9.06 9.23
N GLY A 145 -14.15 8.17 10.04
CA GLY A 145 -12.73 8.25 10.36
C GLY A 145 -11.87 8.24 9.09
N ILE A 146 -10.79 9.02 9.09
CA ILE A 146 -9.80 9.09 8.00
C ILE A 146 -8.45 8.80 8.65
N GLY A 147 -8.06 7.53 8.62
CA GLY A 147 -6.89 6.99 9.34
C GLY A 147 -6.98 7.13 10.85
N ALA A 148 -6.07 6.46 11.56
CA ALA A 148 -5.96 6.62 13.00
C ALA A 148 -5.12 7.84 13.36
N ARG A 149 -5.59 8.58 14.36
CA ARG A 149 -4.96 9.81 14.86
C ARG A 149 -3.99 9.50 15.99
N PRO A 150 -2.98 10.36 16.22
CA PRO A 150 -2.13 10.22 17.39
C PRO A 150 -2.95 10.20 18.69
N GLY A 151 -2.83 9.12 19.45
CA GLY A 151 -3.58 8.88 20.68
C GLY A 151 -4.93 8.15 20.52
N ASP A 152 -5.34 7.78 19.30
CA ASP A 152 -6.54 6.98 19.08
C ASP A 152 -6.40 5.57 19.67
N ALA A 153 -7.53 4.98 20.09
CA ALA A 153 -7.53 3.67 20.71
C ALA A 153 -7.22 2.56 19.70
N TYR A 154 -7.49 2.75 18.41
CA TYR A 154 -7.05 1.86 17.34
C TYR A 154 -5.53 1.59 17.45
N LEU A 155 -4.72 2.64 17.38
CA LEU A 155 -3.26 2.54 17.44
C LEU A 155 -2.78 1.87 18.74
N ALA A 156 -3.30 2.32 19.88
CA ALA A 156 -2.87 1.83 21.18
C ALA A 156 -3.26 0.36 21.43
N SER A 157 -4.42 -0.07 20.91
CA SER A 157 -4.94 -1.42 21.12
C SER A 157 -4.42 -2.45 20.11
N SER A 158 -4.19 -2.04 18.86
CA SER A 158 -3.69 -2.92 17.81
C SER A 158 -2.17 -3.14 17.90
N ALA A 159 -1.40 -2.14 18.37
CA ALA A 159 0.06 -2.21 18.40
C ALA A 159 0.61 -3.49 19.08
N PRO A 160 0.16 -3.92 20.28
CA PRO A 160 0.73 -5.11 20.93
C PRO A 160 0.45 -6.40 20.15
N VAL A 161 -0.71 -6.47 19.48
CA VAL A 161 -1.11 -7.64 18.69
C VAL A 161 -0.29 -7.72 17.41
N ILE A 162 -0.14 -6.59 16.74
CA ILE A 162 0.69 -6.50 15.53
C ILE A 162 2.15 -6.77 15.87
N ALA A 163 2.68 -6.15 16.93
CA ALA A 163 4.05 -6.35 17.40
C ALA A 163 4.37 -7.84 17.55
N GLN A 164 3.50 -8.55 18.27
CA GLN A 164 3.67 -9.97 18.59
C GLN A 164 3.65 -10.87 17.35
N ALA A 165 2.87 -10.53 16.33
CA ALA A 165 2.75 -11.31 15.11
C ALA A 165 3.84 -11.00 14.08
N PHE A 166 4.28 -9.75 13.98
CA PHE A 166 5.05 -9.28 12.83
C PHE A 166 6.54 -9.01 13.11
N PHE A 167 6.97 -9.11 14.38
CA PHE A 167 8.36 -8.87 14.75
C PHE A 167 8.91 -10.00 15.61
N ASN A 168 10.11 -10.46 15.24
CA ASN A 168 10.70 -11.71 15.75
C ASN A 168 11.52 -11.55 17.04
N ASN A 169 11.66 -10.33 17.57
CA ASN A 169 12.41 -10.08 18.80
C ASN A 169 11.81 -8.95 19.65
N ASP A 170 12.07 -9.02 20.97
CA ASP A 170 11.52 -8.09 21.95
C ASP A 170 11.91 -6.62 21.71
N ALA A 171 13.07 -6.35 21.10
CA ALA A 171 13.54 -4.99 20.88
C ALA A 171 12.74 -4.30 19.77
N ASP A 172 12.53 -4.99 18.65
CA ASP A 172 11.72 -4.48 17.54
C ASP A 172 10.25 -4.39 17.93
N GLN A 173 9.73 -5.38 18.67
CA GLN A 173 8.37 -5.32 19.22
C GLN A 173 8.16 -4.08 20.10
N ALA A 174 9.12 -3.79 20.99
CA ALA A 174 9.05 -2.62 21.86
C ALA A 174 9.17 -1.30 21.07
N ALA A 175 10.07 -1.23 20.10
CA ALA A 175 10.28 -0.04 19.28
C ALA A 175 9.07 0.25 18.37
N PHE A 176 8.53 -0.77 17.69
CA PHE A 176 7.27 -0.68 16.94
C PHE A 176 6.14 -0.20 17.85
N THR A 177 5.93 -0.89 18.98
CA THR A 177 4.84 -0.54 19.91
C THR A 177 4.97 0.90 20.40
N ALA A 178 6.18 1.37 20.70
CA ALA A 178 6.40 2.73 21.19
C ALA A 178 6.04 3.81 20.17
N GLY A 179 6.39 3.64 18.89
CA GLY A 179 6.06 4.61 17.83
C GLY A 179 4.62 4.48 17.35
N PHE A 180 4.23 3.27 16.92
CA PHE A 180 2.93 3.01 16.32
C PHE A 180 1.77 3.34 17.27
N SER A 181 1.82 2.91 18.54
CA SER A 181 0.73 3.19 19.51
C SER A 181 0.52 4.67 19.80
N GLN A 182 1.54 5.52 19.61
CA GLN A 182 1.46 6.94 19.90
C GLN A 182 1.00 7.76 18.70
N ALA A 183 1.49 7.44 17.51
CA ALA A 183 1.29 8.30 16.34
C ALA A 183 1.13 7.56 14.99
N GLY A 184 1.22 6.23 14.98
CA GLY A 184 1.06 5.41 13.77
C GLY A 184 2.31 5.33 12.87
N TYR A 185 3.40 6.01 13.24
CA TYR A 185 4.68 5.98 12.52
C TYR A 185 5.82 5.52 13.44
N TYR A 186 6.85 4.91 12.84
CA TYR A 186 8.00 4.34 13.55
C TYR A 186 9.18 4.12 12.59
N ALA A 187 10.37 3.92 13.16
CA ALA A 187 11.55 3.52 12.39
C ALA A 187 12.24 2.33 13.06
N LEU A 188 12.76 1.41 12.25
CA LEU A 188 13.36 0.15 12.71
C LEU A 188 14.58 -0.26 11.87
N GLU A 189 15.44 -1.05 12.49
CA GLU A 189 16.57 -1.76 11.88
C GLU A 189 16.51 -3.23 12.34
N PRO A 190 15.54 -4.03 11.83
CA PRO A 190 15.23 -5.36 12.39
C PRO A 190 16.39 -6.35 12.26
N ASP A 191 17.25 -6.17 11.26
CA ASP A 191 18.46 -6.97 11.06
C ASP A 191 19.69 -6.42 11.81
N GLY A 192 19.49 -5.41 12.68
CA GLY A 192 20.55 -4.65 13.33
C GLY A 192 21.22 -3.65 12.38
N PRO A 193 22.43 -3.15 12.70
CA PRO A 193 23.12 -2.10 11.94
C PRO A 193 23.73 -2.64 10.63
N THR A 194 22.88 -3.15 9.73
CA THR A 194 23.23 -3.63 8.37
C THR A 194 23.52 -2.47 7.42
N GLY A 195 23.15 -1.25 7.82
CA GLY A 195 23.17 -0.07 6.97
C GLY A 195 21.85 0.20 6.27
N LEU A 196 20.76 -0.53 6.60
CA LEU A 196 19.40 -0.22 6.15
C LEU A 196 18.51 0.10 7.35
N LYS A 197 17.84 1.25 7.30
CA LYS A 197 16.77 1.65 8.21
C LYS A 197 15.44 1.66 7.45
N TYR A 198 14.39 1.15 8.08
CA TYR A 198 13.02 1.28 7.59
C TYR A 198 12.36 2.45 8.31
N VAL A 199 11.75 3.34 7.54
CA VAL A 199 10.95 4.46 8.06
C VAL A 199 9.53 4.27 7.60
N VAL A 200 8.64 4.01 8.55
CA VAL A 200 7.23 3.73 8.28
C VAL A 200 6.39 4.91 8.74
N LEU A 201 5.62 5.49 7.82
CA LEU A 201 4.88 6.73 7.95
C LEU A 201 3.40 6.45 8.21
N ASN A 202 2.77 7.31 9.00
CA ASN A 202 1.33 7.49 9.06
C ASN A 202 0.93 8.60 8.08
N SER A 203 1.06 8.32 6.78
CA SER A 203 0.71 9.26 5.72
C SER A 203 -0.75 9.73 5.74
N ASN A 204 -1.62 9.11 6.56
CA ASN A 204 -3.00 9.57 6.76
C ASN A 204 -3.04 10.99 7.35
N LEU A 205 -2.02 11.37 8.15
CA LEU A 205 -1.89 12.71 8.74
C LEU A 205 -1.70 13.82 7.70
N TRP A 206 -1.46 13.45 6.44
CA TRP A 206 -1.28 14.37 5.33
C TRP A 206 -2.46 14.39 4.37
N ILE A 207 -3.51 13.60 4.61
CA ILE A 207 -4.71 13.60 3.77
C ILE A 207 -5.36 14.99 3.81
N SER A 208 -5.83 15.48 2.66
CA SER A 208 -6.40 16.84 2.56
C SER A 208 -7.63 17.08 3.46
N GLN A 209 -8.37 16.04 3.79
CA GLN A 209 -9.51 16.09 4.72
C GLN A 209 -9.11 15.91 6.20
N TYR A 210 -7.84 15.62 6.49
CA TYR A 210 -7.34 15.48 7.84
C TYR A 210 -7.26 16.87 8.51
N ASP A 211 -8.00 17.05 9.60
CA ASP A 211 -8.28 18.36 10.19
C ASP A 211 -7.27 18.80 11.28
N ASP A 212 -6.22 18.02 11.52
CA ASP A 212 -5.10 18.39 12.38
C ASP A 212 -3.77 18.47 11.61
N PRO A 213 -3.47 19.62 10.98
CA PRO A 213 -2.21 19.83 10.29
C PRO A 213 -1.00 19.88 11.23
N THR A 214 -1.19 20.01 12.55
CA THR A 214 -0.07 20.02 13.51
C THR A 214 0.54 18.63 13.61
N ALA A 215 -0.30 17.60 13.70
CA ALA A 215 0.15 16.21 13.70
C ALA A 215 0.95 15.87 12.44
N GLY A 216 0.42 16.23 11.26
CA GLY A 216 1.12 16.04 9.98
C GLY A 216 2.44 16.79 9.90
N ALA A 217 2.52 18.02 10.42
CA ALA A 217 3.76 18.79 10.47
C ALA A 217 4.80 18.20 11.43
N MET A 218 4.36 17.62 12.55
CA MET A 218 5.25 16.92 13.49
C MET A 218 5.86 15.67 12.86
N GLU A 219 5.05 14.86 12.17
CA GLU A 219 5.55 13.69 11.44
C GLU A 219 6.51 14.11 10.32
N MET A 220 6.17 15.13 9.53
CA MET A 220 7.04 15.62 8.46
C MET A 220 8.41 16.07 8.99
N ALA A 221 8.43 16.73 10.15
CA ALA A 221 9.68 17.12 10.81
C ALA A 221 10.45 15.90 11.35
N TRP A 222 9.75 14.90 11.90
CA TRP A 222 10.34 13.65 12.35
C TRP A 222 10.94 12.87 11.17
N PHE A 223 10.22 12.71 10.06
CA PHE A 223 10.71 12.05 8.85
C PHE A 223 11.97 12.72 8.31
N ALA A 224 11.96 14.06 8.21
CA ALA A 224 13.15 14.82 7.83
C ALA A 224 14.35 14.57 8.77
N SER A 225 14.10 14.36 10.07
CA SER A 225 15.16 14.05 11.03
C SER A 225 15.71 12.62 10.87
N GLU A 226 14.87 11.62 10.62
CA GLU A 226 15.31 10.25 10.37
C GLU A 226 16.18 10.17 9.11
N LEU A 227 15.80 10.88 8.05
CA LEU A 227 16.59 10.99 6.82
C LEU A 227 17.93 11.69 7.06
N ALA A 228 17.93 12.80 7.82
CA ALA A 228 19.15 13.53 8.16
C ALA A 228 20.13 12.69 8.99
N ASP A 229 19.62 11.96 9.99
CA ASP A 229 20.42 11.06 10.81
C ASP A 229 20.97 9.90 9.99
N SER A 230 20.14 9.28 9.14
CA SER A 230 20.57 8.18 8.26
C SER A 230 21.65 8.64 7.27
N ALA A 231 21.50 9.83 6.69
CA ALA A 231 22.49 10.42 5.80
C ALA A 231 23.82 10.70 6.52
N ARG A 232 23.77 11.22 7.76
CA ARG A 232 24.96 11.43 8.60
C ARG A 232 25.67 10.12 8.91
N ASP A 233 24.91 9.07 9.15
CA ASP A 233 25.39 7.77 9.61
C ASP A 233 25.67 6.80 8.44
N PHE A 234 25.56 7.27 7.19
CA PHE A 234 25.77 6.52 5.95
C PHE A 234 24.85 5.29 5.81
N GLN A 235 23.65 5.37 6.38
CA GLN A 235 22.61 4.36 6.24
C GLN A 235 21.76 4.63 5.00
N LYS A 236 21.27 3.55 4.38
CA LYS A 236 20.19 3.59 3.41
C LYS A 236 18.84 3.54 4.11
N VAL A 237 17.83 4.09 3.46
CA VAL A 237 16.46 4.13 3.97
C VAL A 237 15.49 3.49 2.98
N TRP A 238 14.63 2.60 3.47
CA TRP A 238 13.38 2.26 2.79
C TRP A 238 12.22 2.96 3.49
N VAL A 239 11.40 3.65 2.71
CA VAL A 239 10.23 4.37 3.21
C VAL A 239 8.97 3.58 2.89
N LEU A 240 8.08 3.45 3.86
CA LEU A 240 6.77 2.82 3.69
C LEU A 240 5.70 3.76 4.21
N GLY A 241 4.70 4.07 3.40
CA GLY A 241 3.48 4.77 3.82
C GLY A 241 2.26 4.11 3.20
N HIS A 242 1.07 4.66 3.42
CA HIS A 242 -0.15 4.18 2.78
C HIS A 242 -0.58 5.09 1.63
N ILE A 243 -0.78 6.38 1.90
CA ILE A 243 -1.19 7.40 0.92
C ILE A 243 0.02 7.78 0.06
N PRO A 244 -0.01 7.58 -1.28
CA PRO A 244 1.09 7.99 -2.15
C PRO A 244 1.08 9.50 -2.45
N PRO A 245 2.23 10.08 -2.85
CA PRO A 245 2.26 11.44 -3.38
C PRO A 245 1.72 11.50 -4.82
N GLY A 246 1.47 12.72 -5.29
CA GLY A 246 1.00 13.02 -6.64
C GLY A 246 -0.50 12.79 -6.81
N ALA A 247 -0.94 12.85 -8.07
CA ALA A 247 -2.34 12.69 -8.39
C ALA A 247 -2.79 11.22 -8.33
N GLU A 248 -4.08 11.01 -8.08
CA GLU A 248 -4.76 9.73 -8.20
C GLU A 248 -5.48 9.68 -9.55
N ALA A 249 -4.89 8.94 -10.51
CA ALA A 249 -5.35 8.96 -11.89
C ALA A 249 -6.84 8.55 -12.04
N GLY A 250 -7.33 7.61 -11.23
CA GLY A 250 -8.73 7.20 -11.20
C GLY A 250 -9.69 8.33 -10.78
N GLY A 251 -9.34 9.10 -9.75
CA GLY A 251 -10.10 10.26 -9.30
C GLY A 251 -10.14 11.38 -10.34
N VAL A 252 -8.98 11.68 -10.95
CA VAL A 252 -8.89 12.65 -12.04
C VAL A 252 -9.69 12.19 -13.26
N ALA A 253 -9.59 10.91 -13.65
CA ALA A 253 -10.34 10.36 -14.78
C ALA A 253 -11.87 10.40 -14.55
N SER A 254 -12.31 10.12 -13.32
CA SER A 254 -13.71 10.20 -12.93
C SER A 254 -14.24 11.63 -13.04
N THR A 255 -13.48 12.61 -12.56
CA THR A 255 -13.84 14.03 -12.68
C THR A 255 -13.83 14.50 -14.14
N TYR A 256 -12.84 14.07 -14.92
CA TYR A 256 -12.78 14.36 -16.35
C TYR A 256 -13.99 13.82 -17.09
N ALA A 257 -14.45 12.60 -16.79
CA ALA A 257 -15.64 12.03 -17.42
C ALA A 257 -16.92 12.85 -17.14
N LEU A 258 -16.99 13.51 -15.98
CA LEU A 258 -18.14 14.34 -15.59
C LEU A 258 -18.06 15.78 -16.10
N THR A 259 -16.86 16.35 -16.19
CA THR A 259 -16.66 17.81 -16.38
C THR A 259 -15.93 18.16 -17.67
N GLY A 260 -15.24 17.20 -18.29
CA GLY A 260 -14.31 17.42 -19.38
C GLY A 260 -13.00 18.11 -18.96
N GLN A 261 -12.77 18.31 -17.65
CA GLN A 261 -11.60 19.01 -17.12
C GLN A 261 -10.61 18.03 -16.51
N ILE A 262 -9.33 18.21 -16.86
CA ILE A 262 -8.21 17.53 -16.21
C ILE A 262 -7.63 18.52 -15.19
N SER A 263 -7.64 18.16 -13.92
CA SER A 263 -7.03 18.93 -12.84
C SER A 263 -6.40 17.98 -11.83
N TYR A 264 -5.36 18.45 -11.14
CA TYR A 264 -4.73 17.70 -10.06
C TYR A 264 -5.76 17.32 -8.98
N GLN A 265 -5.73 16.05 -8.58
CA GLN A 265 -6.44 15.49 -7.43
C GLN A 265 -5.55 14.40 -6.85
N GLY A 266 -5.01 14.61 -5.66
CA GLY A 266 -4.23 13.60 -4.93
C GLY A 266 -4.79 13.41 -3.52
N GLY A 267 -4.43 12.31 -2.87
CA GLY A 267 -4.89 12.01 -1.51
C GLY A 267 -4.28 12.94 -0.46
N MET A 268 -3.01 13.30 -0.62
CA MET A 268 -2.33 14.25 0.27
C MET A 268 -2.74 15.70 -0.01
N ASP A 269 -2.82 16.51 1.05
CA ASP A 269 -2.83 17.98 0.96
C ASP A 269 -1.65 18.46 0.11
N ASP A 270 -1.90 19.47 -0.73
CA ASP A 270 -0.93 20.02 -1.66
C ASP A 270 0.39 20.44 -0.97
N THR A 271 0.33 20.96 0.25
CA THR A 271 1.50 21.41 1.02
C THR A 271 2.31 20.22 1.50
N PHE A 272 1.67 19.21 2.09
CA PHE A 272 2.34 18.00 2.55
C PHE A 272 2.90 17.19 1.40
N ASN A 273 2.15 17.04 0.30
CA ASN A 273 2.63 16.42 -0.92
C ASN A 273 3.91 17.08 -1.44
N THR A 274 3.90 18.42 -1.53
CA THR A 274 5.08 19.17 -2.01
C THR A 274 6.27 19.02 -1.05
N ALA A 275 6.02 19.01 0.26
CA ALA A 275 7.07 18.81 1.27
C ALA A 275 7.66 17.40 1.22
N PHE A 276 6.83 16.37 1.09
CA PHE A 276 7.25 14.98 0.92
C PHE A 276 8.13 14.81 -0.31
N VAL A 277 7.66 15.25 -1.48
CA VAL A 277 8.43 15.20 -2.75
C VAL A 277 9.76 15.94 -2.62
N SER A 278 9.79 17.07 -1.91
CA SER A 278 11.01 17.84 -1.70
C SER A 278 12.02 17.12 -0.80
N LEU A 279 11.56 16.43 0.25
CA LEU A 279 12.41 15.66 1.15
C LEU A 279 12.99 14.43 0.46
N GLU A 280 12.15 13.67 -0.24
CA GLU A 280 12.56 12.52 -1.07
C GLU A 280 13.70 12.91 -2.02
N LEU A 281 13.51 13.98 -2.80
CA LEU A 281 14.53 14.48 -3.72
C LEU A 281 15.81 14.95 -3.00
N ALA A 282 15.67 15.67 -1.88
CA ALA A 282 16.81 16.18 -1.11
C ALA A 282 17.67 15.07 -0.50
N TYR A 283 17.05 13.92 -0.17
CA TYR A 283 17.70 12.76 0.43
C TYR A 283 17.82 11.58 -0.52
N SER A 284 17.77 11.82 -1.83
CA SER A 284 17.74 10.75 -2.84
C SER A 284 19.00 9.86 -2.93
N SER A 285 20.09 10.32 -2.32
CA SER A 285 21.30 9.49 -2.17
C SER A 285 21.26 8.57 -0.93
N THR A 286 20.32 8.82 -0.02
CA THR A 286 20.11 8.10 1.26
C THR A 286 18.94 7.14 1.12
N ILE A 287 17.85 7.56 0.48
CA ILE A 287 16.69 6.72 0.21
C ILE A 287 17.07 5.71 -0.89
N ALA A 288 16.64 4.47 -0.73
CA ALA A 288 16.89 3.39 -1.70
C ALA A 288 15.60 2.84 -2.32
N ALA A 289 14.47 3.00 -1.63
CA ALA A 289 13.14 2.68 -2.15
C ALA A 289 12.05 3.33 -1.30
N THR A 290 10.94 3.70 -1.93
CA THR A 290 9.72 4.17 -1.26
C THR A 290 8.51 3.39 -1.75
N PHE A 291 7.64 2.97 -0.83
CA PHE A 291 6.46 2.15 -1.10
C PHE A 291 5.19 2.78 -0.52
N ALA A 292 4.08 2.64 -1.26
CA ALA A 292 2.74 3.04 -0.82
C ALA A 292 1.66 2.04 -1.28
N GLY A 293 0.41 2.28 -0.87
CA GLY A 293 -0.79 1.52 -1.28
C GLY A 293 -1.92 2.46 -1.70
N HIS A 294 -3.09 2.32 -1.07
CA HIS A 294 -4.25 3.23 -1.11
C HIS A 294 -5.03 3.30 -2.42
N THR A 295 -4.33 3.32 -3.56
CA THR A 295 -4.99 3.52 -4.87
C THR A 295 -5.60 2.24 -5.43
N HIS A 296 -5.28 1.09 -4.83
CA HIS A 296 -5.54 -0.26 -5.33
C HIS A 296 -4.96 -0.55 -6.74
N SER A 297 -4.09 0.31 -7.26
CA SER A 297 -3.52 0.23 -8.61
C SER A 297 -2.05 -0.15 -8.57
N ASP A 298 -1.59 -1.03 -9.48
CA ASP A 298 -0.15 -1.18 -9.74
C ASP A 298 0.32 0.08 -10.48
N ASP A 299 0.93 1.00 -9.74
CA ASP A 299 1.28 2.32 -10.21
C ASP A 299 2.61 2.77 -9.58
N PHE A 300 3.14 3.91 -10.02
CA PHE A 300 4.35 4.49 -9.47
C PHE A 300 4.41 6.01 -9.64
N ARG A 301 5.29 6.63 -8.87
CA ARG A 301 5.64 8.05 -9.03
C ARG A 301 7.14 8.16 -9.28
N LEU A 302 7.51 8.75 -10.41
CA LEU A 302 8.88 9.07 -10.76
C LEU A 302 9.17 10.51 -10.38
N LEU A 303 9.92 10.71 -9.30
CA LEU A 303 10.29 12.02 -8.80
C LEU A 303 11.54 12.49 -9.53
N THR A 304 11.47 13.67 -10.13
CA THR A 304 12.54 14.31 -10.91
C THR A 304 12.96 15.60 -10.23
N ALA A 305 14.18 16.07 -10.54
CA ALA A 305 14.65 17.36 -10.04
C ALA A 305 13.74 18.51 -10.53
N ALA A 306 13.83 19.68 -9.88
CA ALA A 306 12.94 20.81 -10.17
C ALA A 306 13.04 21.37 -11.60
N ASP A 307 14.13 21.09 -12.33
CA ASP A 307 14.29 21.42 -13.75
C ASP A 307 13.75 20.32 -14.70
N GLY A 308 13.15 19.27 -14.14
CA GLY A 308 12.64 18.11 -14.86
C GLY A 308 13.72 17.17 -15.40
N SER A 309 14.99 17.42 -15.05
CA SER A 309 16.09 16.51 -15.39
C SER A 309 16.20 15.38 -14.38
N ASP A 310 16.78 14.27 -14.85
CA ASP A 310 17.27 13.12 -14.08
C ASP A 310 16.33 12.67 -12.95
N ALA A 311 15.53 11.62 -13.23
CA ALA A 311 14.87 10.85 -12.19
C ALA A 311 15.83 10.62 -11.02
N SER A 312 15.34 10.83 -9.81
CA SER A 312 16.13 10.75 -8.59
C SER A 312 15.48 9.81 -7.58
N GLU A 313 14.15 9.74 -7.56
CA GLU A 313 13.41 8.86 -6.65
C GLU A 313 12.25 8.14 -7.35
N LEU A 314 11.91 6.97 -6.82
CA LEU A 314 10.81 6.13 -7.29
C LEU A 314 9.95 5.68 -6.11
N VAL A 315 8.68 6.07 -6.14
CA VAL A 315 7.66 5.51 -5.24
C VAL A 315 6.93 4.40 -6.00
N ARG A 316 6.98 3.17 -5.50
CA ARG A 316 6.15 2.06 -5.99
C ARG A 316 4.83 2.02 -5.23
N ILE A 317 3.73 1.84 -5.93
CA ILE A 317 2.38 1.77 -5.34
C ILE A 317 1.87 0.35 -5.53
N ALA A 318 1.59 -0.33 -4.42
CA ALA A 318 1.13 -1.71 -4.43
C ALA A 318 -0.30 -1.80 -5.01
N PRO A 319 -0.59 -2.84 -5.82
CA PRO A 319 -1.96 -3.17 -6.17
C PRO A 319 -2.74 -3.61 -4.92
N GLY A 320 -4.06 -3.40 -4.95
CA GLY A 320 -4.93 -3.84 -3.86
C GLY A 320 -5.32 -5.31 -3.99
N ILE A 321 -5.60 -5.94 -2.85
CA ILE A 321 -6.25 -7.27 -2.81
C ILE A 321 -7.77 -7.12 -2.89
N SER A 322 -8.33 -6.06 -2.31
CA SER A 322 -9.76 -5.78 -2.39
C SER A 322 -10.22 -5.42 -3.80
N LEU A 323 -11.38 -5.96 -4.20
CA LEU A 323 -12.01 -5.65 -5.49
C LEU A 323 -12.93 -4.43 -5.42
N PHE A 324 -12.93 -3.70 -4.31
CA PHE A 324 -13.85 -2.58 -4.08
C PHE A 324 -13.78 -1.53 -5.19
N LEU A 325 -12.57 -1.19 -5.65
CA LEU A 325 -12.37 -0.23 -6.75
C LEU A 325 -12.46 -0.89 -8.15
N GLY A 326 -12.61 -2.21 -8.22
CA GLY A 326 -12.89 -2.95 -9.46
C GLY A 326 -11.67 -3.59 -10.14
N GLY A 327 -10.49 -3.49 -9.54
CA GLY A 327 -9.29 -4.24 -9.95
C GLY A 327 -9.36 -5.71 -9.56
N ASN A 328 -8.55 -6.54 -10.23
CA ASN A 328 -8.31 -7.89 -9.74
C ASN A 328 -7.41 -7.82 -8.49
N PRO A 329 -7.55 -8.75 -7.53
CA PRO A 329 -6.60 -8.87 -6.43
C PRO A 329 -5.18 -9.09 -6.97
N GLY A 330 -4.21 -8.36 -6.44
CA GLY A 330 -2.80 -8.50 -6.84
C GLY A 330 -1.80 -8.32 -5.70
N TYR A 331 -0.64 -8.96 -5.82
CA TYR A 331 0.51 -8.76 -4.94
C TYR A 331 1.82 -8.84 -5.74
N GLN A 332 2.91 -8.35 -5.15
CA GLN A 332 4.20 -8.25 -5.80
C GLN A 332 5.29 -9.00 -5.01
N LEU A 333 6.21 -9.62 -5.76
CA LEU A 333 7.48 -10.12 -5.24
C LEU A 333 8.60 -9.26 -5.80
N TYR A 334 9.41 -8.68 -4.92
CA TYR A 334 10.55 -7.88 -5.31
C TYR A 334 11.85 -8.64 -5.08
N SER A 335 12.85 -8.30 -5.87
CA SER A 335 14.23 -8.66 -5.58
C SER A 335 15.09 -7.41 -5.41
N TYR A 336 16.09 -7.45 -4.53
CA TYR A 336 16.94 -6.31 -4.20
C TYR A 336 18.40 -6.72 -3.97
N ASP A 337 19.30 -5.76 -4.16
CA ASP A 337 20.74 -5.95 -3.92
C ASP A 337 21.06 -5.78 -2.43
N ALA A 338 21.65 -6.82 -1.82
CA ALA A 338 21.89 -6.87 -0.38
C ALA A 338 22.97 -5.89 0.13
N GLN A 339 23.69 -5.18 -0.75
CA GLN A 339 24.74 -4.22 -0.36
C GLN A 339 24.28 -2.78 -0.51
N THR A 340 23.54 -2.50 -1.57
CA THR A 340 23.07 -1.16 -1.92
C THR A 340 21.62 -0.92 -1.50
N PHE A 341 20.89 -2.00 -1.21
CA PHE A 341 19.45 -2.02 -0.93
C PHE A 341 18.59 -1.48 -2.08
N ALA A 342 19.18 -1.32 -3.27
CA ALA A 342 18.46 -0.93 -4.47
C ALA A 342 17.63 -2.12 -4.98
N LEU A 343 16.38 -1.85 -5.35
CA LEU A 343 15.52 -2.82 -6.02
C LEU A 343 16.17 -3.30 -7.31
N GLN A 344 15.89 -4.53 -7.73
CA GLN A 344 16.47 -5.10 -8.94
C GLN A 344 15.36 -5.47 -9.93
N ASP A 345 14.30 -6.09 -9.44
CA ASP A 345 13.17 -6.51 -10.26
C ASP A 345 11.89 -6.63 -9.43
N GLU A 346 10.78 -6.71 -10.13
CA GLU A 346 9.44 -6.88 -9.57
C GLU A 346 8.66 -7.89 -10.41
N THR A 347 7.95 -8.79 -9.73
CA THR A 347 7.01 -9.73 -10.34
C THR A 347 5.63 -9.58 -9.72
N THR A 348 4.63 -9.23 -10.53
CA THR A 348 3.25 -9.04 -10.09
C THR A 348 2.41 -10.29 -10.38
N TYR A 349 1.68 -10.76 -9.37
CA TYR A 349 0.72 -11.86 -9.48
C TYR A 349 -0.69 -11.35 -9.23
N ILE A 350 -1.65 -11.85 -10.02
CA ILE A 350 -3.06 -11.45 -9.92
C ILE A 350 -3.98 -12.66 -9.88
N LEU A 351 -5.16 -12.48 -9.27
CA LEU A 351 -6.28 -13.42 -9.36
C LEU A 351 -7.33 -12.87 -10.32
N ASN A 352 -7.45 -13.44 -11.53
CA ASN A 352 -8.52 -13.03 -12.44
C ASN A 352 -9.88 -13.59 -12.00
N VAL A 353 -10.63 -12.82 -11.21
CA VAL A 353 -11.96 -13.22 -10.71
C VAL A 353 -13.03 -13.25 -11.79
N GLY A 354 -12.81 -12.55 -12.91
CA GLY A 354 -13.71 -12.51 -14.05
C GLY A 354 -13.64 -13.75 -14.94
N ALA A 355 -12.60 -14.56 -14.80
CA ALA A 355 -12.41 -15.77 -15.59
C ALA A 355 -13.46 -16.85 -15.24
N THR A 356 -13.76 -17.73 -16.20
CA THR A 356 -14.67 -18.89 -15.97
C THR A 356 -14.17 -19.81 -14.85
N LYS A 357 -12.84 -19.86 -14.64
CA LYS A 357 -12.19 -20.55 -13.53
C LYS A 357 -11.13 -19.62 -12.94
N PRO A 358 -11.47 -18.80 -11.94
CA PRO A 358 -10.53 -17.90 -11.32
C PRO A 358 -9.33 -18.65 -10.74
N ALA A 359 -8.13 -18.17 -11.05
CA ALA A 359 -6.88 -18.71 -10.54
C ALA A 359 -5.82 -17.60 -10.47
N TRP A 360 -4.92 -17.71 -9.50
CA TRP A 360 -3.74 -16.87 -9.42
C TRP A 360 -2.77 -17.18 -10.56
N SER A 361 -2.23 -16.14 -11.17
CA SER A 361 -1.27 -16.24 -12.27
C SER A 361 -0.31 -15.05 -12.28
N LEU A 362 0.85 -15.26 -12.89
CA LEU A 362 1.76 -14.17 -13.23
C LEU A 362 1.03 -13.16 -14.14
N GLU A 363 1.04 -11.88 -13.75
CA GLU A 363 0.63 -10.79 -14.63
C GLU A 363 1.82 -10.36 -15.48
N TYR A 364 2.90 -9.88 -14.84
CA TYR A 364 4.13 -9.51 -15.52
C TYR A 364 5.35 -9.57 -14.61
N ASP A 365 6.51 -9.55 -15.27
CA ASP A 365 7.84 -9.36 -14.70
C ASP A 365 8.40 -8.04 -15.24
N TYR A 366 8.84 -7.14 -14.37
CA TYR A 366 9.18 -5.76 -14.73
C TYR A 366 10.30 -5.69 -15.76
N ALA A 367 11.41 -6.40 -15.52
CA ALA A 367 12.54 -6.41 -16.45
C ALA A 367 12.16 -6.98 -17.83
N SER A 368 11.32 -8.03 -17.85
CA SER A 368 10.81 -8.61 -19.09
C SER A 368 9.86 -7.66 -19.83
N ALA A 369 9.02 -6.92 -19.11
CA ALA A 369 8.03 -6.01 -19.67
C ALA A 369 8.64 -4.72 -20.23
N TYR A 370 9.59 -4.12 -19.51
CA TYR A 370 10.16 -2.81 -19.84
C TYR A 370 11.57 -2.86 -20.42
N GLY A 371 12.23 -4.03 -20.41
CA GLY A 371 13.55 -4.23 -20.99
C GLY A 371 14.70 -3.60 -20.18
N VAL A 372 14.43 -3.17 -18.95
CA VAL A 372 15.38 -2.56 -18.01
C VAL A 372 15.08 -3.05 -16.58
N SER A 373 16.09 -3.16 -15.73
CA SER A 373 15.91 -3.50 -14.31
C SER A 373 15.40 -2.31 -13.50
N LEU A 374 15.02 -2.55 -12.24
CA LEU A 374 14.54 -1.54 -11.29
C LEU A 374 15.68 -0.92 -10.43
N ALA A 375 16.93 -0.98 -10.89
CA ALA A 375 18.11 -0.76 -10.05
C ALA A 375 18.63 0.67 -9.99
N THR A 376 18.30 1.51 -10.98
CA THR A 376 18.87 2.86 -11.06
C THR A 376 17.85 3.86 -11.56
N PRO A 377 17.99 5.14 -11.19
CA PRO A 377 17.08 6.18 -11.67
C PRO A 377 17.04 6.30 -13.20
N GLN A 378 18.17 6.06 -13.88
CA GLN A 378 18.21 6.07 -15.35
C GLN A 378 17.34 4.97 -15.96
N GLN A 379 17.23 3.81 -15.30
CA GLN A 379 16.39 2.72 -15.76
C GLN A 379 14.92 3.00 -15.48
N TRP A 380 14.58 3.55 -14.32
CA TRP A 380 13.21 3.99 -14.01
C TRP A 380 12.72 5.02 -15.03
N GLN A 381 13.57 6.01 -15.33
CA GLN A 381 13.30 7.01 -16.37
C GLN A 381 13.13 6.37 -17.75
N ALA A 382 13.98 5.40 -18.12
CA ALA A 382 13.89 4.71 -19.40
C ALA A 382 12.58 3.91 -19.53
N ALA A 383 12.16 3.21 -18.47
CA ALA A 383 10.89 2.49 -18.45
C ALA A 383 9.70 3.44 -18.60
N TYR A 384 9.68 4.56 -17.86
CA TYR A 384 8.59 5.53 -17.98
C TYR A 384 8.55 6.19 -19.37
N LEU A 385 9.71 6.55 -19.94
CA LEU A 385 9.77 7.04 -21.32
C LEU A 385 9.27 5.99 -22.34
N ALA A 386 9.53 4.70 -22.09
CA ALA A 386 8.97 3.62 -22.89
C ALA A 386 7.44 3.52 -22.73
N VAL A 387 6.89 3.66 -21.53
CA VAL A 387 5.44 3.73 -21.30
C VAL A 387 4.79 4.89 -22.09
N LEU A 388 5.49 6.03 -22.21
CA LEU A 388 4.98 7.18 -22.96
C LEU A 388 5.10 7.04 -24.47
N ALA A 389 6.13 6.36 -24.98
CA ALA A 389 6.49 6.38 -26.41
C ALA A 389 6.35 5.03 -27.15
N ASN A 390 6.34 3.91 -26.43
CA ASN A 390 6.27 2.56 -27.00
C ASN A 390 4.87 1.96 -26.80
N PRO A 391 4.13 1.61 -27.87
CA PRO A 391 2.79 1.05 -27.75
C PRO A 391 2.67 -0.24 -26.92
N ALA A 392 3.71 -1.09 -26.91
CA ALA A 392 3.69 -2.32 -26.13
C ALA A 392 3.84 -2.03 -24.63
N SER A 393 4.85 -1.25 -24.24
CA SER A 393 5.04 -0.85 -22.84
C SER A 393 3.86 -0.02 -22.30
N GLN A 394 3.29 0.83 -23.15
CA GLN A 394 2.08 1.57 -22.84
C GLN A 394 0.90 0.64 -22.56
N ALA A 395 0.65 -0.34 -23.44
CA ALA A 395 -0.44 -1.30 -23.26
C ALA A 395 -0.26 -2.15 -22.00
N THR A 396 0.98 -2.58 -21.71
CA THR A 396 1.29 -3.29 -20.46
C THR A 396 0.96 -2.45 -19.24
N TYR A 397 1.46 -1.21 -19.17
CA TYR A 397 1.18 -0.32 -18.04
C TYR A 397 -0.32 -0.03 -17.85
N LEU A 398 -1.03 0.30 -18.94
CA LEU A 398 -2.47 0.57 -18.87
C LEU A 398 -3.32 -0.67 -18.52
N SER A 399 -2.81 -1.89 -18.76
CA SER A 399 -3.43 -3.13 -18.30
C SER A 399 -3.17 -3.36 -16.81
N ALA A 400 -1.91 -3.20 -16.39
CA ALA A 400 -1.45 -3.47 -15.03
C ALA A 400 -2.02 -2.50 -13.98
N ILE A 401 -2.30 -1.24 -14.36
CA ILE A 401 -2.88 -0.24 -13.43
C ILE A 401 -4.24 -0.67 -12.85
N ASN A 402 -4.89 -1.65 -13.48
CA ASN A 402 -6.13 -2.26 -13.02
C ASN A 402 -6.01 -3.80 -12.87
N GLN A 403 -4.79 -4.31 -12.68
CA GLN A 403 -4.48 -5.73 -12.53
C GLN A 403 -5.14 -6.59 -13.62
N SER A 404 -5.17 -6.07 -14.85
CA SER A 404 -5.77 -6.69 -16.03
C SER A 404 -7.24 -7.11 -15.85
N ALA A 405 -8.01 -6.41 -15.01
CA ALA A 405 -9.44 -6.66 -14.82
C ALA A 405 -10.29 -6.12 -15.98
N ASP A 406 -11.25 -6.93 -16.41
CA ASP A 406 -12.20 -6.61 -17.49
C ASP A 406 -13.36 -5.68 -17.04
N ASN A 407 -13.49 -5.41 -15.73
CA ASN A 407 -14.70 -4.84 -15.13
C ASN A 407 -14.61 -3.36 -14.68
N GLN A 408 -13.43 -2.76 -14.50
CA GLN A 408 -13.39 -1.30 -14.31
C GLN A 408 -13.78 -0.59 -15.61
N THR A 409 -14.09 0.71 -15.49
CA THR A 409 -14.13 1.60 -16.65
C THR A 409 -12.78 1.52 -17.35
N ALA A 410 -12.70 0.70 -18.41
CA ALA A 410 -11.47 0.47 -19.14
C ALA A 410 -10.82 1.81 -19.47
N VAL A 411 -9.50 1.90 -19.31
CA VAL A 411 -8.76 3.09 -19.73
C VAL A 411 -9.10 3.37 -21.19
N THR A 412 -9.88 4.42 -21.43
CA THR A 412 -10.31 4.81 -22.76
C THR A 412 -9.23 5.62 -23.44
N ALA A 413 -9.30 5.77 -24.77
CA ALA A 413 -8.43 6.70 -25.47
C ALA A 413 -8.53 8.15 -24.95
N ALA A 414 -9.68 8.55 -24.37
CA ALA A 414 -9.88 9.88 -23.81
C ALA A 414 -9.26 10.05 -22.42
N THR A 415 -9.23 8.99 -21.61
CA THR A 415 -8.69 9.02 -20.24
C THR A 415 -7.24 8.55 -20.18
N ALA A 416 -6.73 7.85 -21.19
CA ALA A 416 -5.34 7.37 -21.24
C ALA A 416 -4.30 8.46 -20.93
N PRO A 417 -4.40 9.70 -21.45
CA PRO A 417 -3.43 10.75 -21.11
C PRO A 417 -3.30 11.02 -19.60
N ILE A 418 -4.39 10.89 -18.83
CA ILE A 418 -4.42 11.10 -17.38
C ILE A 418 -3.55 10.03 -16.70
N TYR A 419 -3.76 8.76 -17.01
CA TYR A 419 -2.99 7.65 -16.46
C TYR A 419 -1.52 7.69 -16.89
N LEU A 420 -1.24 8.13 -18.12
CA LEU A 420 0.12 8.16 -18.66
C LEU A 420 0.95 9.32 -18.11
N MET A 421 0.36 10.48 -17.84
CA MET A 421 1.10 11.64 -17.33
C MET A 421 1.30 11.61 -15.81
N THR A 422 0.40 10.94 -15.08
CA THR A 422 0.37 10.93 -13.61
C THR A 422 1.69 10.48 -12.98
N PRO A 423 2.34 9.39 -13.42
CA PRO A 423 3.57 8.91 -12.80
C PRO A 423 4.70 9.96 -12.77
N GLY A 424 4.81 10.79 -13.81
CA GLY A 424 5.86 11.80 -13.90
C GLY A 424 5.51 13.17 -13.32
N LEU A 425 4.29 13.38 -12.83
CA LEU A 425 3.79 14.69 -12.40
C LEU A 425 3.30 14.64 -10.96
N THR A 426 4.27 14.68 -10.05
CA THR A 426 4.07 14.40 -8.62
C THR A 426 3.69 15.63 -7.78
N THR A 427 3.61 16.81 -8.39
CA THR A 427 3.21 18.06 -7.70
C THR A 427 1.96 18.67 -8.32
N PRO A 428 1.10 19.34 -7.52
CA PRO A 428 -0.09 20.02 -8.02
C PRO A 428 0.23 21.03 -9.12
N ALA A 429 1.31 21.81 -8.95
CA ALA A 429 1.73 22.81 -9.91
C ALA A 429 2.18 22.20 -11.24
N GLY A 430 3.02 21.16 -11.20
CA GLY A 430 3.50 20.47 -12.40
C GLY A 430 2.36 19.77 -13.15
N TYR A 431 1.49 19.08 -12.41
CA TYR A 431 0.35 18.38 -12.99
C TYR A 431 -0.61 19.33 -13.71
N ASN A 432 -1.04 20.41 -13.04
CA ASN A 432 -1.97 21.38 -13.60
C ASN A 432 -1.37 22.13 -14.81
N ALA A 433 -0.06 22.37 -14.83
CA ALA A 433 0.61 22.99 -15.98
C ALA A 433 0.50 22.13 -17.24
N VAL A 434 0.73 20.82 -17.13
CA VAL A 434 0.59 19.88 -18.26
C VAL A 434 -0.88 19.68 -18.62
N ALA A 435 -1.77 19.58 -17.63
CA ALA A 435 -3.21 19.45 -17.86
C ALA A 435 -3.77 20.63 -18.69
N ALA A 436 -3.29 21.85 -18.43
CA ALA A 436 -3.67 23.04 -19.21
C ALA A 436 -3.21 22.98 -20.67
N VAL A 437 -2.08 22.33 -20.96
CA VAL A 437 -1.59 22.11 -22.34
C VAL A 437 -2.44 21.06 -23.06
N LEU A 438 -2.87 20.00 -22.36
CA LEU A 438 -3.73 18.96 -22.95
C LEU A 438 -5.16 19.45 -23.25
N ALA A 439 -5.61 20.50 -22.55
CA ALA A 439 -6.93 21.10 -22.75
C ALA A 439 -6.99 22.11 -23.92
N GLY A 440 -5.84 22.57 -24.43
CA GLY A 440 -5.73 23.53 -25.54
C GLY A 440 -5.40 22.85 -26.86
#